data_AF-A0A7Y2DIQ8-F1
#
_entry.id   AF-A0A7Y2DIQ8-F1
#
_cell.length_a   1.000
_cell.length_b   1.000
_cell.length_c   1.000
_cell.angle_alpha   90.00
_cell.angle_beta   90.00
_cell.angle_gamma   90.00
#
_symmetry.space_group_name_H-M   'P 1'
#
loop_
_entity.id
_entity.type
_entity.pdbx_description
1 polymer ?
#
loop_
_entity_poly.entity_id
_entity_poly.type
_entity_poly.pdbx_seq_one_letter_code
_entity_poly.pdbx_strand_id
1 'polypeptide(L)'
;MAMNTRRGFRFSTYEAPEQTPFEKLFDIFQELITHTSGDFDEAIDWLRELDREYELTDDEYTIDDFIEELKAKGYIREEFEDGGGEMGDGEEGEDGDGKGKISITAKMERIIRQRALDQIFGKLKRSGAGNHKTGKSGHGDEHTGDFREYRYGDGLEHISMTESLRNAQINHGIG
;
A
#
# COMPACT_ATOMS: atom_id res chain seq x y z
N MET A 1 20.39 -48.11 19.02
CA MET A 1 18.93 -47.92 18.89
C MET A 1 18.70 -46.55 18.29
N ALA A 2 18.18 -46.47 17.07
CA ALA A 2 17.92 -45.19 16.40
C ALA A 2 16.57 -44.63 16.87
N MET A 3 16.56 -43.43 17.44
CA MET A 3 15.33 -42.74 17.83
C MET A 3 14.60 -42.25 16.58
N ASN A 4 13.41 -42.80 16.35
CA ASN A 4 12.56 -42.45 15.22
C ASN A 4 11.84 -41.12 15.51
N THR A 5 12.43 -39.99 15.10
CA THR A 5 11.79 -38.67 15.21
C THR A 5 10.73 -38.51 14.12
N ARG A 6 9.48 -38.85 14.41
CA ARG A 6 8.35 -38.50 13.54
C ARG A 6 8.18 -36.98 13.54
N ARG A 7 8.38 -36.35 12.39
CA ARG A 7 8.08 -34.92 12.18
C ARG A 7 6.57 -34.78 11.96
N GLY A 8 5.92 -33.94 12.77
CA GLY A 8 4.50 -33.61 12.65
C GLY A 8 4.28 -32.13 13.00
N PHE A 9 3.12 -31.60 12.64
CA PHE A 9 2.73 -30.23 12.98
C PHE A 9 2.14 -30.20 14.39
N ARG A 10 2.63 -29.30 15.24
CA ARG A 10 2.07 -29.03 16.56
C ARG A 10 1.38 -27.67 16.50
N PHE A 11 0.05 -27.69 16.56
CA PHE A 11 -0.74 -26.46 16.65
C PHE A 11 -0.70 -25.99 18.11
N SER A 12 -0.23 -24.78 18.35
CA SER A 12 -0.34 -24.07 19.62
C SER A 12 -1.38 -22.96 19.50
N THR A 13 -1.94 -22.55 20.62
CA THR A 13 -2.72 -21.32 20.69
C THR A 13 -1.82 -20.15 20.27
N TYR A 14 -2.37 -19.21 19.51
CA TYR A 14 -1.65 -18.00 19.14
C TYR A 14 -1.40 -17.17 20.41
N GLU A 15 -0.14 -16.99 20.75
CA GLU A 15 0.29 -15.99 21.74
C GLU A 15 0.64 -14.73 20.96
N ALA A 16 -0.07 -13.64 21.25
CA ALA A 16 0.24 -12.37 20.62
C ALA A 16 1.69 -11.98 20.99
N PRO A 17 2.49 -11.47 20.04
CA PRO A 17 3.80 -10.93 20.36
C PRO A 17 3.67 -9.84 21.42
N GLU A 18 4.66 -9.68 22.29
CA GLU A 18 4.71 -8.57 23.24
C GLU A 18 4.73 -7.26 22.46
N GLN A 19 3.58 -6.60 22.39
CA GLN A 19 3.44 -5.29 21.77
C GLN A 19 3.69 -4.21 22.82
N THR A 20 4.44 -3.19 22.41
CA THR A 20 4.62 -1.99 23.24
C THR A 20 3.29 -1.24 23.41
N PRO A 21 3.11 -0.46 24.50
CA PRO A 21 1.91 0.39 24.67
C PRO A 21 1.64 1.27 23.44
N PHE A 22 2.70 1.86 22.88
CA PHE A 22 2.64 2.64 21.65
C PHE A 22 2.07 1.84 20.48
N GLU A 23 2.59 0.63 20.20
CA GLU A 23 2.14 -0.16 19.06
C GLU A 23 0.66 -0.52 19.15
N LYS A 24 0.19 -0.85 20.37
CA LYS A 24 -1.23 -1.13 20.63
C LYS A 24 -2.10 0.09 20.30
N LEU A 25 -1.76 1.25 20.87
CA LEU A 25 -2.52 2.49 20.61
C LEU A 25 -2.40 2.94 19.15
N PHE A 26 -1.24 2.75 18.53
CA PHE A 26 -1.00 3.12 17.14
C PHE A 26 -1.86 2.30 16.18
N ASP A 27 -2.02 0.99 16.43
CA ASP A 27 -2.90 0.13 15.63
C ASP A 27 -4.36 0.59 15.71
N ILE A 28 -4.83 0.97 16.90
CA ILE A 28 -6.19 1.50 17.12
C ILE A 28 -6.33 2.86 16.46
N PHE A 29 -5.37 3.75 16.67
CA PHE A 29 -5.35 5.09 16.08
C PHE A 29 -5.38 5.04 14.55
N GLN A 30 -4.67 4.11 13.91
CA GLN A 30 -4.72 3.91 12.46
C GLN A 30 -6.12 3.55 11.94
N GLU A 31 -6.91 2.83 12.73
CA GLU A 31 -8.30 2.52 12.39
C GLU A 31 -9.18 3.77 12.57
N LEU A 32 -9.05 4.45 13.70
CA LEU A 32 -9.80 5.68 14.00
C LEU A 32 -9.55 6.78 12.97
N ILE A 33 -8.29 7.06 12.64
CA ILE A 33 -7.91 8.13 11.70
C ILE A 33 -8.43 7.87 10.28
N THR A 34 -8.60 6.59 9.92
CA THR A 34 -9.22 6.22 8.64
C THR A 34 -10.73 6.46 8.68
N HIS A 35 -11.37 6.22 9.82
CA HIS A 35 -12.80 6.45 10.03
C HIS A 35 -13.16 7.94 10.16
N THR A 36 -12.29 8.77 10.73
CA THR A 36 -12.44 10.23 10.79
C THR A 36 -11.95 10.93 9.52
N SER A 37 -11.65 10.18 8.45
CA SER A 37 -11.19 10.72 7.16
C SER A 37 -9.93 11.59 7.26
N GLY A 38 -9.03 11.28 8.20
CA GLY A 38 -7.79 12.02 8.41
C GLY A 38 -7.90 13.21 9.36
N ASP A 39 -9.04 13.41 10.03
CA ASP A 39 -9.16 14.39 11.11
C ASP A 39 -8.46 13.87 12.37
N PHE A 40 -7.32 14.48 12.71
CA PHE A 40 -6.48 14.09 13.83
C PHE A 40 -7.13 14.37 15.17
N ASP A 41 -7.67 15.58 15.36
CA ASP A 41 -8.26 16.01 16.62
C ASP A 41 -9.46 15.13 16.96
N GLU A 42 -10.33 14.89 15.97
CA GLU A 42 -11.46 13.98 16.14
C GLU A 42 -10.98 12.56 16.50
N ALA A 43 -9.98 12.01 15.78
CA ALA A 43 -9.48 10.67 16.06
C ALA A 43 -8.91 10.51 17.48
N ILE A 44 -8.22 11.52 18.00
CA ILE A 44 -7.71 11.53 19.38
C ILE A 44 -8.85 11.61 20.39
N ASP A 45 -9.88 12.41 20.13
CA ASP A 45 -11.05 12.47 21.02
C ASP A 45 -11.75 11.10 21.13
N TRP A 46 -11.93 10.41 20.00
CA TRP A 46 -12.44 9.03 20.01
C TRP A 46 -11.51 8.06 20.75
N LEU A 47 -10.18 8.20 20.59
CA LEU A 47 -9.21 7.37 21.29
C LEU A 47 -9.30 7.55 22.81
N ARG A 48 -9.50 8.79 23.29
CA ARG A 48 -9.70 9.07 24.72
C ARG A 48 -11.03 8.54 25.26
N GLU A 49 -12.08 8.50 24.45
CA GLU A 49 -13.34 7.83 24.84
C GLU A 49 -13.13 6.32 24.98
N LEU A 50 -12.42 5.69 24.04
CA LEU A 50 -12.10 4.27 24.13
C LEU A 50 -11.20 3.94 25.31
N ASP A 51 -10.22 4.78 25.60
CA ASP A 51 -9.33 4.61 26.73
C ASP A 51 -10.09 4.64 28.07
N ARG A 52 -11.12 5.49 28.20
CA ARG A 52 -11.98 5.52 29.40
C ARG A 52 -12.83 4.26 29.57
N GLU A 53 -13.26 3.64 28.49
CA GLU A 53 -14.13 2.45 28.54
C GLU A 53 -13.31 1.15 28.69
N TYR A 54 -12.15 1.08 28.05
CA TYR A 54 -11.36 -0.15 27.93
C TYR A 54 -10.02 -0.12 28.67
N GLU A 55 -9.67 0.99 29.34
CA GLU A 55 -8.42 1.16 30.08
C GLU A 55 -7.21 0.76 29.21
N LEU A 56 -7.08 1.42 28.05
CA LEU A 56 -6.05 1.09 27.05
C LEU A 56 -4.64 1.54 27.51
N THR A 57 -4.60 2.56 28.36
CA THR A 57 -3.42 3.14 28.99
C THR A 57 -3.24 2.66 30.43
N ASP A 58 -2.08 2.96 31.00
CA ASP A 58 -1.76 2.71 32.40
C ASP A 58 -1.20 3.99 33.07
N ASP A 59 -0.91 3.92 34.36
CA ASP A 59 -0.36 5.05 35.12
C ASP A 59 1.02 5.52 34.60
N GLU A 60 1.74 4.69 33.84
CA GLU A 60 3.06 4.98 33.30
C GLU A 60 3.02 5.53 31.86
N TYR A 61 1.95 5.24 31.11
CA TYR A 61 1.84 5.60 29.70
C TYR A 61 0.42 6.04 29.31
N THR A 62 0.26 7.35 29.09
CA THR A 62 -1.03 7.99 28.79
C THR A 62 -1.23 8.28 27.29
N ILE A 63 -2.44 8.72 26.91
CA ILE A 63 -2.72 9.19 25.54
C ILE A 63 -1.86 10.42 25.18
N ASP A 64 -1.48 11.24 26.16
CA ASP A 64 -0.63 12.41 25.93
C ASP A 64 0.81 11.96 25.57
N ASP A 65 1.34 10.95 26.26
CA ASP A 65 2.63 10.33 25.94
C ASP A 65 2.63 9.71 24.53
N PHE A 66 1.50 9.12 24.12
CA PHE A 66 1.32 8.60 22.77
C PHE A 66 1.39 9.71 21.70
N ILE A 67 0.76 10.86 21.95
CA ILE A 67 0.78 12.02 21.04
C ILE A 67 2.21 12.58 20.92
N GLU A 68 2.91 12.73 22.03
CA GLU A 68 4.32 13.15 22.04
C GLU A 68 5.20 12.17 21.26
N GLU A 69 4.96 10.87 21.42
CA GLU A 69 5.72 9.85 20.69
C GLU A 69 5.38 9.84 19.18
N LEU A 70 4.13 10.15 18.79
CA LEU A 70 3.75 10.39 17.39
C LEU A 70 4.51 11.57 16.79
N LYS A 71 4.65 12.66 17.55
CA LYS A 71 5.40 13.87 17.16
C LYS A 71 6.89 13.55 17.04
N ALA A 72 7.48 12.89 18.03
CA ALA A 72 8.89 12.47 18.04
C ALA A 72 9.22 11.52 16.87
N LYS A 73 8.31 10.61 16.53
CA LYS A 73 8.46 9.72 15.37
C LYS A 73 8.15 10.40 14.03
N GLY A 74 7.70 11.66 14.04
CA GLY A 74 7.40 12.45 12.84
C GLY A 74 6.18 11.94 12.07
N TYR A 75 5.18 11.42 12.77
CA TYR A 75 3.89 11.04 12.17
C TYR A 75 2.92 12.22 12.09
N ILE A 76 3.05 13.18 13.00
CA ILE A 76 2.26 14.41 13.06
C ILE A 76 3.18 15.64 13.09
N ARG A 77 2.66 16.79 12.67
CA ARG A 77 3.35 18.09 12.72
C ARG A 77 2.37 19.18 13.12
N GLU A 78 2.85 20.18 13.83
CA GLU A 78 2.09 21.41 14.09
C GLU A 78 2.20 22.35 12.88
N GLU A 79 1.04 22.72 12.32
CA GLU A 79 0.93 23.78 11.32
C GLU A 79 0.58 25.10 12.02
N PHE A 80 1.41 26.12 11.82
CA PHE A 80 1.11 27.48 12.25
C PHE A 80 0.28 28.17 11.16
N GLU A 81 -0.84 28.78 11.54
CA GLU A 81 -1.79 29.40 10.60
C GLU A 81 -1.29 30.71 9.95
N ASP A 82 -0.11 31.23 10.33
CA ASP A 82 0.42 32.44 9.70
C ASP A 82 1.19 32.12 8.41
N GLY A 83 0.54 32.46 7.30
CA GLY A 83 0.95 32.15 5.94
C GLY A 83 2.40 32.48 5.61
N GLY A 84 3.17 31.44 5.29
CA GLY A 84 4.52 31.55 4.76
C GLY A 84 5.09 30.17 4.61
N GLY A 85 4.95 29.57 3.42
CA GLY A 85 5.53 28.28 3.13
C GLY A 85 7.05 28.34 3.26
N GLU A 86 7.60 27.82 4.34
CA GLU A 86 9.03 27.56 4.43
C GLU A 86 9.28 26.28 5.24
N MET A 87 9.94 25.33 4.59
CA MET A 87 10.52 24.16 5.23
C MET A 87 11.74 24.62 6.03
N GLY A 88 11.57 24.81 7.33
CA GLY A 88 12.68 25.01 8.27
C GLY A 88 13.01 23.72 8.99
N ASP A 89 14.25 23.25 8.81
CA ASP A 89 14.92 22.27 9.66
C ASP A 89 14.91 22.79 11.12
N GLY A 90 14.86 21.86 12.08
CA GLY A 90 14.39 22.13 13.45
C GLY A 90 15.04 23.30 14.17
N GLU A 91 14.20 24.19 14.71
CA GLU A 91 14.51 25.02 15.88
C GLU A 91 13.25 25.14 16.74
N GLU A 92 13.45 24.94 18.05
CA GLU A 92 12.46 25.09 19.11
C GLU A 92 11.94 26.54 19.12
N GLY A 93 10.72 26.74 18.64
CA GLY A 93 10.07 28.05 18.53
C GLY A 93 9.08 28.29 19.67
N GLU A 94 9.45 29.26 20.50
CA GLU A 94 8.77 30.02 21.55
C GLU A 94 7.23 29.92 21.72
N ASP A 95 6.85 29.89 23.01
CA ASP A 95 5.50 30.04 23.56
C ASP A 95 4.71 31.22 22.95
N GLY A 96 3.86 30.92 21.98
CA GLY A 96 2.83 31.83 21.48
C GLY A 96 1.46 31.17 21.56
N ASP A 97 0.47 31.85 22.14
CA ASP A 97 -0.95 31.49 22.29
C ASP A 97 -1.71 31.29 20.95
N GLY A 98 -1.07 30.76 19.92
CA GLY A 98 -1.71 30.25 18.71
C GLY A 98 -1.73 28.73 18.78
N LYS A 99 -2.89 28.13 19.04
CA LYS A 99 -3.07 26.67 18.90
C LYS A 99 -2.79 26.28 17.45
N GLY A 100 -1.55 25.89 17.15
CA GLY A 100 -1.18 25.33 15.87
C GLY A 100 -2.04 24.10 15.60
N LYS A 101 -2.61 24.00 14.40
CA LYS A 101 -3.43 22.86 14.04
C LYS A 101 -2.50 21.67 13.82
N ILE A 102 -2.70 20.59 14.57
CA ILE A 102 -1.90 19.38 14.37
C ILE A 102 -2.38 18.70 13.09
N SER A 103 -1.46 18.47 12.16
CA SER A 103 -1.74 17.80 10.89
C SER A 103 -0.95 16.50 10.75
N ILE A 104 -1.52 15.57 9.97
CA ILE A 104 -0.88 14.30 9.64
C ILE A 104 0.23 14.53 8.62
N THR A 105 1.41 13.96 8.85
CA THR A 105 2.52 14.04 7.89
C THR A 105 2.36 13.07 6.71
N ALA A 106 3.06 13.34 5.60
CA ALA A 106 3.14 12.42 4.46
C ALA A 106 3.67 11.01 4.84
N LYS A 107 4.48 10.91 5.90
CA LYS A 107 4.98 9.63 6.43
C LYS A 107 3.81 8.77 6.96
N MET A 108 2.95 9.38 7.77
CA MET A 108 1.79 8.70 8.35
C MET A 108 0.75 8.37 7.27
N GLU A 109 0.50 9.29 6.33
CA GLU A 109 -0.43 9.04 5.22
C GLU A 109 0.00 7.82 4.39
N ARG A 110 1.31 7.68 4.11
CA ARG A 110 1.84 6.50 3.41
C ARG A 110 1.56 5.19 4.15
N ILE A 111 1.71 5.20 5.48
CA ILE A 111 1.45 4.02 6.32
C ILE A 111 -0.03 3.65 6.32
N ILE A 112 -0.91 4.65 6.48
CA ILE A 112 -2.37 4.44 6.43
C ILE A 112 -2.77 3.82 5.09
N ARG A 113 -2.26 4.36 3.97
CA ARG A 113 -2.53 3.80 2.64
C ARG A 113 -2.01 2.37 2.51
N GLN A 114 -0.81 2.07 3.00
CA GLN A 114 -0.27 0.71 2.95
C GLN A 114 -1.14 -0.26 3.75
N ARG A 115 -1.52 0.09 4.98
CA ARG A 115 -2.43 -0.70 5.81
C ARG A 115 -3.78 -0.94 5.12
N ALA A 116 -4.36 0.11 4.53
CA ALA A 116 -5.62 -0.02 3.80
C ALA A 116 -5.50 -0.99 2.61
N LEU A 117 -4.39 -0.93 1.85
CA LEU A 117 -4.13 -1.87 0.77
C LEU A 117 -3.97 -3.30 1.28
N ASP A 118 -3.24 -3.51 2.38
CA ASP A 118 -3.07 -4.82 3.00
C ASP A 118 -4.40 -5.38 3.53
N GLN A 119 -5.30 -4.52 4.02
CA GLN A 119 -6.64 -4.94 4.44
C GLN A 119 -7.53 -5.33 3.26
N ILE A 120 -7.50 -4.55 2.17
CA ILE A 120 -8.30 -4.78 0.96
C ILE A 120 -7.78 -6.02 0.21
N PHE A 121 -6.46 -6.14 0.05
CA PHE A 121 -5.83 -7.11 -0.84
C PHE A 121 -5.14 -8.27 -0.11
N GLY A 122 -4.76 -8.11 1.16
CA GLY A 122 -4.04 -9.15 1.91
C GLY A 122 -4.86 -10.42 2.14
N LYS A 123 -6.20 -10.30 2.17
CA LYS A 123 -7.12 -11.44 2.22
C LYS A 123 -7.46 -12.00 0.83
N LEU A 124 -7.11 -11.27 -0.24
CA LEU A 124 -7.47 -11.59 -1.60
C LEU A 124 -6.55 -12.69 -2.11
N LYS A 125 -7.01 -13.94 -2.01
CA LYS A 125 -6.29 -15.10 -2.55
C LYS A 125 -6.31 -15.03 -4.07
N ARG A 126 -5.23 -15.50 -4.71
CA ARG A 126 -5.17 -15.73 -6.15
C ARG A 126 -6.44 -16.49 -6.56
N SER A 127 -7.33 -15.81 -7.28
CA SER A 127 -8.44 -16.48 -7.93
C SER A 127 -7.87 -17.42 -9.00
N GLY A 128 -8.53 -18.56 -9.23
CA GLY A 128 -8.17 -19.45 -10.34
C GLY A 128 -8.20 -18.69 -11.67
N ALA A 129 -7.62 -19.27 -12.73
CA ALA A 129 -7.67 -18.67 -14.06
C ALA A 129 -9.12 -18.30 -14.40
N GLY A 130 -9.43 -17.01 -14.40
CA GLY A 130 -10.75 -16.50 -14.77
C GLY A 130 -11.04 -16.87 -16.22
N ASN A 131 -12.32 -16.90 -16.60
CA ASN A 131 -12.74 -17.27 -17.94
C ASN A 131 -12.53 -16.12 -18.96
N HIS A 132 -11.38 -15.44 -18.89
CA HIS A 132 -10.96 -14.41 -19.83
C HIS A 132 -10.28 -15.07 -21.02
N LYS A 133 -11.03 -15.84 -21.82
CA LYS A 133 -10.60 -16.16 -23.18
C LYS A 133 -10.67 -14.88 -24.00
N THR A 134 -9.58 -14.14 -24.05
CA THR A 134 -9.40 -13.12 -25.10
C THR A 134 -9.00 -13.84 -26.39
N GLY A 135 -9.78 -13.68 -27.45
CA GLY A 135 -9.40 -14.14 -28.80
C GLY A 135 -8.41 -13.18 -29.49
N LYS A 136 -7.97 -12.13 -28.80
CA LYS A 136 -7.00 -11.16 -29.32
C LYS A 136 -5.63 -11.48 -28.72
N SER A 137 -4.65 -11.73 -29.58
CA SER A 137 -3.25 -11.75 -29.16
C SER A 137 -2.83 -10.34 -28.73
N GLY A 138 -2.01 -10.24 -27.69
CA GLY A 138 -1.47 -8.96 -27.23
C GLY A 138 -0.57 -8.35 -28.30
N HIS A 139 -0.44 -7.02 -28.30
CA HIS A 139 0.47 -6.31 -29.22
C HIS A 139 1.95 -6.38 -28.76
N GLY A 140 2.33 -7.48 -28.11
CA GLY A 140 3.68 -7.70 -27.61
C GLY A 140 4.64 -8.15 -28.72
N ASP A 141 5.91 -8.26 -28.36
CA ASP A 141 6.99 -8.74 -29.23
C ASP A 141 6.97 -10.27 -29.44
N GLU A 142 6.00 -10.96 -28.83
CA GLU A 142 5.84 -12.39 -29.02
C GLU A 142 5.30 -12.68 -30.42
N HIS A 143 6.06 -13.49 -31.17
CA HIS A 143 5.66 -13.99 -32.47
C HIS A 143 4.39 -14.84 -32.34
N THR A 144 3.27 -14.20 -32.56
CA THR A 144 2.00 -14.90 -32.79
C THR A 144 2.08 -15.39 -34.24
N GLY A 145 1.84 -16.68 -34.50
CA GLY A 145 1.94 -17.28 -35.84
C GLY A 145 0.92 -16.77 -36.87
N ASP A 146 0.34 -15.59 -36.64
CA ASP A 146 -0.62 -14.91 -37.50
C ASP A 146 0.12 -14.09 -38.58
N PHE A 147 -0.35 -14.15 -39.82
CA PHE A 147 0.20 -13.36 -40.91
C PHE A 147 -0.41 -11.95 -40.89
N ARG A 148 0.44 -10.91 -41.00
CA ARG A 148 0.01 -9.51 -41.15
C ARG A 148 0.74 -8.84 -42.32
N GLU A 149 0.21 -7.70 -42.75
CA GLU A 149 0.86 -6.86 -43.75
C GLU A 149 2.20 -6.32 -43.24
N TYR A 150 3.17 -6.25 -44.16
CA TYR A 150 4.49 -5.69 -43.91
C TYR A 150 4.39 -4.23 -43.50
N ARG A 151 5.10 -3.85 -42.43
CA ARG A 151 5.28 -2.47 -42.00
C ARG A 151 6.75 -2.12 -42.04
N TYR A 152 7.03 -0.85 -42.34
CA TYR A 152 8.39 -0.35 -42.37
C TYR A 152 9.07 -0.56 -41.00
N GLY A 153 10.18 -1.30 -40.99
CA GLY A 153 10.89 -1.70 -39.78
C GLY A 153 10.76 -3.19 -39.42
N ASP A 154 9.88 -3.94 -40.07
CA ASP A 154 9.83 -5.40 -39.91
C ASP A 154 11.10 -6.05 -40.49
N GLY A 155 11.76 -6.90 -39.70
CA GLY A 155 12.94 -7.66 -40.12
C GLY A 155 12.62 -8.69 -41.21
N LEU A 156 13.62 -9.03 -42.03
CA LEU A 156 13.48 -10.03 -43.12
C LEU A 156 13.13 -11.42 -42.56
N GLU A 157 13.61 -11.72 -41.35
CA GLU A 157 13.31 -12.92 -40.57
C GLU A 157 11.82 -13.08 -40.22
N HIS A 158 11.06 -11.99 -40.28
CA HIS A 158 9.63 -11.96 -39.97
C HIS A 158 8.75 -12.00 -41.22
N ILE A 159 9.35 -12.15 -42.41
CA ILE A 159 8.65 -12.23 -43.69
C ILE A 159 8.55 -13.70 -44.13
N SER A 160 7.30 -14.19 -44.22
CA SER A 160 7.03 -15.51 -44.80
C SER A 160 7.15 -15.46 -46.32
N MET A 161 8.32 -15.80 -46.85
CA MET A 161 8.62 -15.76 -48.28
C MET A 161 7.62 -16.58 -49.13
N THR A 162 7.15 -17.72 -48.61
CA THR A 162 6.18 -18.57 -49.31
C THR A 162 4.81 -17.91 -49.44
N GLU A 163 4.30 -17.30 -48.38
CA GLU A 163 3.01 -16.59 -48.39
C GLU A 163 3.11 -15.27 -49.16
N SER A 164 4.24 -14.56 -49.06
CA SER A 164 4.48 -13.36 -49.85
C SER A 164 4.48 -13.63 -51.35
N LEU A 165 5.14 -14.71 -51.81
CA LEU A 165 5.14 -15.11 -53.22
C LEU A 165 3.74 -15.52 -53.69
N ARG A 166 3.01 -16.28 -52.87
CA ARG A 166 1.62 -16.66 -53.15
C ARG A 166 0.72 -15.42 -53.30
N ASN A 167 0.83 -14.47 -52.36
CA ASN A 167 0.04 -13.24 -52.38
C ASN A 167 0.40 -12.34 -53.56
N ALA A 168 1.68 -12.27 -53.92
CA ALA A 168 2.14 -11.56 -55.11
C ALA A 168 1.56 -12.16 -56.39
N GLN A 169 1.54 -13.49 -56.52
CA GLN A 169 0.96 -14.17 -57.67
C GLN A 169 -0.57 -14.00 -57.77
N ILE A 170 -1.27 -13.98 -56.63
CA ILE A 170 -2.74 -13.76 -56.62
C ILE A 170 -3.11 -12.33 -57.01
N ASN A 171 -2.40 -11.32 -56.48
CA ASN A 171 -2.78 -9.91 -56.70
C ASN A 171 -2.13 -9.28 -57.93
N HIS A 172 -0.98 -9.80 -58.38
CA HIS A 172 -0.18 -9.23 -59.47
C HIS A 172 0.24 -10.27 -60.51
N GLY A 173 -0.30 -11.50 -60.46
CA GLY A 173 -0.07 -12.50 -61.50
C GLY A 173 -0.70 -12.08 -62.83
N ILE A 174 -0.05 -12.51 -63.92
CA ILE A 174 -0.63 -12.42 -65.27
C ILE A 174 -1.85 -13.35 -65.29
N GLY A 175 -3.03 -12.77 -65.49
CA GLY A 175 -4.27 -13.52 -65.75
C GLY A 175 -4.23 -14.28 -67.07
#